data_AF-A0AAU0WJH8-F1
#
_entry.id   AF-A0AAU0WJH8-F1
#
_cell.length_a   1.000
_cell.length_b   1.000
_cell.length_c   1.000
_cell.angle_alpha   90.00
_cell.angle_beta   90.00
_cell.angle_gamma   90.00
#
_symmetry.space_group_name_H-M   'P 1'
#
loop_
_entity.id
_entity.type
_entity.pdbx_description
1 polymer ?
#
loop_
_entity_poly.entity_id
_entity_poly.type
_entity_poly.pdbx_seq_one_letter_code
_entity_poly.pdbx_strand_id
1 'polypeptide(L)' 'MDLYGRLQEQAALGRILDGARQGEGAALMLWGEPGIGKTALLDHVAESAAADFTVVRCRGTRLESRLAFAALHELLWL' A
#
# COMPACT_ATOMS: atom_id res chain seq x y z
N MET A 1 2.36 2.90 -14.24
CA MET A 1 1.22 3.60 -14.90
C MET A 1 1.21 5.06 -14.47
N ASP A 2 0.97 6.02 -15.38
CA ASP A 2 0.99 7.44 -15.01
C ASP A 2 -0.22 7.79 -14.13
N LEU A 3 0.05 8.27 -12.90
CA LEU A 3 -0.97 8.70 -11.95
C LEU A 3 -1.10 10.23 -12.00
N TYR A 4 -2.26 10.71 -12.43
CA TYR A 4 -2.56 12.15 -12.45
C TYR A 4 -3.28 12.59 -11.17
N GLY A 5 -2.83 13.70 -10.58
CA GLY A 5 -3.39 14.23 -9.32
C GLY A 5 -2.88 13.49 -8.08
N ARG A 6 -3.60 13.57 -6.95
CA ARG A 6 -3.22 12.92 -5.67
C ARG A 6 -1.90 13.37 -5.05
N LEU A 7 -1.47 14.60 -5.33
CA LEU A 7 -0.16 15.09 -4.89
C LEU A 7 0.01 15.04 -3.36
N GLN A 8 -1.07 15.27 -2.60
CA GLN A 8 -1.02 15.24 -1.14
C GLN A 8 -0.85 13.80 -0.62
N GLU A 9 -1.60 12.84 -1.15
CA GLU A 9 -1.52 11.44 -0.76
C GLU A 9 -0.19 10.82 -1.21
N GLN A 10 0.28 11.15 -2.42
CA GLN A 10 1.62 10.77 -2.89
C GLN A 10 2.71 11.31 -1.97
N ALA A 11 2.65 12.59 -1.58
CA ALA A 11 3.62 13.18 -0.66
C ALA A 11 3.59 12.54 0.73
N ALA A 12 2.40 12.17 1.24
CA ALA A 12 2.27 11.48 2.51
C ALA A 12 2.89 10.07 2.47
N LEU A 13 2.63 9.32 1.40
CA LEU A 13 3.23 8.01 1.16
C LEU A 13 4.75 8.09 0.98
N GLY A 14 5.23 9.09 0.24
CA GLY A 14 6.66 9.35 0.04
C GLY A 14 7.40 9.55 1.37
N ARG A 15 6.86 10.38 2.28
CA ARG A 15 7.44 10.58 3.60
C ARG A 15 7.54 9.29 4.43
N ILE A 16 6.56 8.40 4.31
CA ILE A 16 6.59 7.11 5.00
C ILE A 16 7.71 6.23 4.44
N LEU A 17 7.89 6.20 3.11
CA LEU A 17 8.99 5.48 2.49
C LEU A 17 10.35 6.06 2.88
N ASP A 18 10.47 7.39 2.97
CA ASP A 18 11.69 8.06 3.43
C ASP A 18 12.04 7.72 4.88
N GLY A 19 11.04 7.60 5.76
CA GLY A 19 11.23 7.09 7.13
C GLY A 19 11.61 5.61 7.15
N ALA A 20 10.97 4.79 6.32
CA ALA A 20 11.30 3.36 6.20
C ALA A 20 12.74 3.11 5.74
N ARG A 21 13.29 3.96 4.87
CA ARG A 21 14.73 3.92 4.50
C ARG A 21 15.66 4.17 5.68
N GLN A 22 15.18 4.87 6.71
CA GLN A 22 15.91 5.16 7.96
C GLN A 22 15.64 4.11 9.06
N GLY A 23 14.89 3.05 8.76
CA GLY A 23 14.52 2.01 9.72
C GLY A 23 13.29 2.33 10.56
N GLU A 24 12.54 3.39 10.23
CA GLU A 24 11.31 3.75 10.93
C GLU A 24 10.11 2.99 10.35
N GLY A 25 9.36 2.32 11.21
CA GLY A 25 8.11 1.65 10.81
C GLY A 25 6.91 2.59 10.87
N ALA A 26 6.01 2.49 9.88
CA ALA A 26 4.75 3.22 9.88
C ALA A 26 3.62 2.40 9.27
N ALA A 27 2.38 2.79 9.58
CA ALA A 27 1.17 2.25 8.98
C ALA A 27 0.23 3.40 8.58
N LEU A 28 -0.51 3.22 7.48
CA LEU A 28 -1.49 4.19 7.00
C LEU A 28 -2.77 3.50 6.53
N MET A 29 -3.88 4.23 6.59
CA MET A 29 -5.15 3.81 6.02
C MET A 29 -5.57 4.77 4.91
N LEU A 30 -5.73 4.26 3.70
CA LEU A 30 -6.27 5.03 2.59
C LEU A 30 -7.79 4.85 2.53
N TRP A 31 -8.52 5.89 2.91
CA TRP A 31 -9.98 5.91 2.88
C TRP A 31 -10.51 6.84 1.79
N GLY A 32 -11.66 6.51 1.22
CA GLY A 32 -12.32 7.30 0.20
C GLY A 32 -13.34 6.48 -0.59
N GLU A 33 -14.07 7.14 -1.47
CA GLU A 33 -15.16 6.55 -2.23
C GLU A 33 -14.71 5.43 -3.18
N PRO A 34 -15.59 4.47 -3.51
CA PRO A 34 -15.36 3.52 -4.60
C PRO A 34 -14.98 4.25 -5.90
N GLY A 35 -14.05 3.69 -6.68
CA GLY A 35 -13.65 4.26 -7.97
C GLY A 35 -12.75 5.50 -7.91
N ILE A 36 -12.48 6.07 -6.74
CA ILE A 36 -11.65 7.29 -6.62
C ILE A 36 -10.16 7.07 -6.97
N GLY A 37 -9.73 5.86 -7.32
CA GLY A 37 -8.34 5.58 -7.71
C GLY A 37 -7.39 5.19 -6.56
N LYS A 38 -7.92 4.64 -5.46
CA LYS A 38 -7.09 4.13 -4.34
C LYS A 38 -6.09 3.07 -4.79
N THR A 39 -6.53 2.11 -5.61
CA THR A 39 -5.68 1.06 -6.17
C THR A 39 -4.60 1.65 -7.08
N ALA A 40 -4.96 2.59 -7.96
CA ALA A 40 -3.99 3.26 -8.84
C ALA A 40 -2.91 4.02 -8.05
N LEU A 41 -3.27 4.67 -6.93
CA LEU A 41 -2.30 5.31 -6.04
C LEU A 41 -1.34 4.29 -5.41
N LEU A 42 -1.87 3.18 -4.87
CA LEU A 42 -1.04 2.13 -4.28
C LEU A 42 -0.15 1.46 -5.33
N ASP A 43 -0.64 1.27 -6.55
CA ASP A 43 0.13 0.72 -7.67
C ASP A 43 1.30 1.62 -8.03
N HIS A 44 1.04 2.92 -8.18
CA HIS A 44 2.07 3.92 -8.48
C HIS A 44 3.16 3.99 -7.41
N VAL A 45 2.78 3.99 -6.12
CA VAL A 45 3.76 4.02 -5.02
C VAL A 45 4.55 2.72 -4.93
N ALA A 46 3.91 1.58 -5.17
CA ALA A 46 4.60 0.30 -5.18
C ALA A 46 5.59 0.18 -6.36
N GLU A 47 5.22 0.67 -7.55
CA GLU A 47 6.13 0.72 -8.70
C GLU A 47 7.36 1.59 -8.39
N SER A 48 7.17 2.75 -7.74
CA SER A 48 8.29 3.64 -7.39
C SER A 48 9.13 3.13 -6.22
N ALA A 49 8.54 2.39 -5.28
CA ALA A 49 9.24 1.78 -4.14
C ALA A 49 10.03 0.51 -4.50
N ALA A 50 9.69 -0.18 -5.58
CA ALA A 50 10.25 -1.48 -5.95
C ALA A 50 11.78 -1.47 -6.18
N ALA A 51 12.39 -0.30 -6.39
CA ALA A 51 13.84 -0.16 -6.49
C ALA A 51 14.56 -0.35 -5.14
N ASP A 52 13.92 0.03 -4.04
CA ASP A 52 14.53 0.07 -2.70
C ASP A 52 13.89 -0.92 -1.72
N PHE A 53 12.70 -1.43 -2.04
CA PHE A 53 11.89 -2.23 -1.13
C PHE A 53 11.34 -3.49 -1.81
N THR A 54 11.24 -4.58 -1.04
CA THR A 54 10.39 -5.72 -1.41
C THR A 54 8.94 -5.35 -1.17
N VAL A 55 8.19 -5.15 -2.24
CA VAL A 55 6.76 -4.85 -2.17
C VAL A 55 5.95 -6.13 -2.16
N VAL A 56 5.20 -6.36 -1.08
CA VAL A 56 4.24 -7.45 -0.95
C VAL A 56 2.81 -6.91 -1.00
N ARG A 57 1.90 -7.65 -1.63
CA ARG A 57 0.50 -7.25 -1.82
C ARG A 57 -0.43 -8.41 -1.51
N CYS A 58 -1.52 -8.09 -0.81
CA CYS A 58 -2.63 -9.00 -0.55
C CYS A 58 -3.95 -8.30 -0.90
N ARG A 59 -5.01 -9.06 -1.16
CA ARG A 59 -6.35 -8.50 -1.34
C ARG A 59 -7.31 -9.09 -0.35
N GLY A 60 -7.68 -8.30 0.66
CA GLY A 60 -8.74 -8.69 1.59
C GLY A 60 -10.09 -8.87 0.90
N THR A 61 -10.72 -10.00 1.16
CA THR A 61 -12.11 -10.29 0.78
C THR A 61 -13.03 -10.21 2.00
N ARG A 62 -14.33 -9.96 1.77
CA ARG A 62 -15.32 -9.95 2.88
C ARG A 62 -15.39 -11.31 3.60
N LEU A 63 -15.16 -12.40 2.88
CA LEU A 63 -15.21 -13.76 3.42
C LEU A 63 -14.11 -13.99 4.46
N GLU A 64 -12.96 -13.33 4.31
CA GLU A 64 -11.81 -13.44 5.20
C GLU A 64 -11.91 -12.56 6.44
N SER A 65 -12.91 -11.68 6.54
CA SER A 65 -13.06 -10.74 7.67
C SER A 65 -13.16 -11.41 9.05
N ARG A 66 -13.50 -12.70 9.11
CA ARG A 66 -13.57 -13.49 10.35
C ARG A 66 -12.32 -14.34 10.62
N LEU A 67 -11.38 -14.38 9.69
CA LEU A 67 -10.15 -15.14 9.81
C LEU A 67 -9.05 -14.22 10.30
N ALA A 68 -8.61 -14.43 11.54
CA ALA A 68 -7.46 -13.71 12.08
C ALA A 68 -6.23 -13.98 11.20
N PHE A 69 -5.47 -12.93 10.91
CA PHE A 69 -4.24 -13.00 10.13
C PHE A 69 -4.38 -13.53 8.69
N ALA A 70 -5.58 -13.52 8.10
CA ALA A 70 -5.79 -14.00 6.72
C ALA A 70 -4.84 -13.32 5.70
N ALA A 71 -4.70 -12.00 5.77
CA ALA A 71 -3.79 -11.25 4.91
C ALA A 71 -2.31 -11.65 5.13
N LEU A 72 -1.89 -11.87 6.38
CA LEU A 72 -0.51 -12.28 6.67
C LEU A 72 -0.21 -13.67 6.11
N HIS A 73 -1.18 -14.58 6.21
CA HIS A 73 -1.08 -15.91 5.63
C HIS A 73 -0.95 -15.86 4.10
N GLU A 74 -1.74 -15.02 3.41
CA GLU A 74 -1.60 -14.79 1.96
C GLU A 74 -0.20 -14.26 1.60
N LEU A 75 0.36 -13.38 2.42
CA LEU A 75 1.66 -12.75 2.17
C LEU A 75 2.88 -13.64 2.45
N LEU A 76 2.79 -14.60 3.38
CA LEU A 76 3.93 -15.38 3.85
C LEU A 76 4.02 -16.80 3.26
N TRP A 77 2.93 -17.30 2.66
CA TRP A 77 2.85 -18.70 2.24
C TRP A 77 2.78 -18.90 0.71
N LEU A 78 3.03 -17.84 -0.05
CA LEU A 78 3.28 -17.85 -1.50
C LEU A 78 4.75 -17.52 -1.78
#